data_AF-A0A915MNV5-F1
#
_entry.id   AF-A0A915MNV5-F1
#
_cell.length_a   1.000
_cell.length_b   1.000
_cell.length_c   1.000
_cell.angle_alpha   90.00
_cell.angle_beta   90.00
_cell.angle_gamma   90.00
#
_symmetry.space_group_name_H-M   'P 1'
#
loop_
_entity.id
_entity.type
_entity.pdbx_description
1 polymer ?
#
loop_
_entity_poly.entity_id
_entity_poly.type
_entity_poly.pdbx_seq_one_letter_code
_entity_poly.pdbx_strand_id
1 'polypeptide(L)'
;MALLVWTEYGKGFVKKLKISPDAFMQMALQLTYFKNQNKFSLTYEASMTRLYREGRTETVRSCTVESCDFVRAMLDEKQTREERLRLLRVSADRHQQLYRDAMCGKGIDRHLFALYVVMRYLEESSPLFDKIFPPQYLLSTSQTPLNQCEVECPTVEMKDKLKLVSAGGGFGPVTDTGYGVSYIIAGEDQISFHISSKKSAENTVRNF
;
A
#
# COMPACT_ATOMS: atom_id res chain seq x y z
N MET A 1 -15.82 -0.60 8.69
CA MET A 1 -14.95 -1.40 7.82
C MET A 1 -15.80 -1.91 6.67
N ALA A 2 -15.31 -1.78 5.45
CA ALA A 2 -15.95 -2.25 4.22
C ALA A 2 -15.06 -3.32 3.58
N LEU A 3 -15.70 -4.35 3.01
CA LEU A 3 -15.04 -5.40 2.24
C LEU A 3 -15.45 -5.23 0.77
N LEU A 4 -14.47 -5.21 -0.13
CA LEU A 4 -14.68 -5.25 -1.57
C LEU A 4 -14.01 -6.51 -2.13
N VAL A 5 -14.79 -7.37 -2.77
CA VAL A 5 -14.26 -8.50 -3.54
C VAL A 5 -14.44 -8.16 -5.01
N TRP A 6 -13.32 -7.99 -5.71
CA TRP A 6 -13.25 -7.64 -7.11
C TRP A 6 -12.88 -8.86 -7.95
N THR A 7 -13.72 -9.21 -8.91
CA THR A 7 -13.57 -10.43 -9.75
C THR A 7 -13.56 -10.15 -11.24
N GLU A 8 -13.51 -8.87 -11.67
CA GLU A 8 -13.42 -8.55 -13.10
C GLU A 8 -12.02 -8.85 -13.66
N TYR A 9 -10.99 -8.69 -12.83
CA TYR A 9 -9.61 -9.01 -13.15
C TYR A 9 -8.76 -9.14 -11.88
N GLY A 10 -7.59 -9.76 -12.02
CA GLY A 10 -6.59 -9.88 -10.96
C GLY A 10 -5.17 -9.72 -11.51
N LYS A 11 -4.20 -10.39 -10.87
CA LYS A 11 -2.79 -10.28 -11.28
C LYS A 11 -2.54 -10.73 -12.72
N GLY A 12 -3.37 -11.61 -13.27
CA GLY A 12 -3.20 -12.13 -14.62
C GLY A 12 -3.35 -11.04 -15.68
N PHE A 13 -4.30 -10.14 -15.49
CA PHE A 13 -4.43 -8.95 -16.32
C PHE A 13 -3.26 -7.99 -16.11
N VAL A 14 -2.95 -7.66 -14.86
CA VAL A 14 -1.91 -6.67 -14.53
C VAL A 14 -0.53 -7.09 -15.06
N LYS A 15 -0.20 -8.37 -14.98
CA LYS A 15 1.05 -8.92 -15.54
C LYS A 15 1.15 -8.78 -17.05
N LYS A 16 0.04 -8.86 -17.81
CA LYS A 16 0.04 -8.61 -19.27
C LYS A 16 0.43 -7.16 -19.59
N LEU A 17 0.17 -6.22 -18.67
CA LEU A 17 0.61 -4.83 -18.79
C LEU A 17 2.10 -4.63 -18.46
N LYS A 18 2.80 -5.69 -18.03
CA LYS A 18 4.19 -5.69 -17.54
C LYS A 18 4.39 -4.79 -16.32
N ILE A 19 3.41 -4.77 -15.41
CA ILE A 19 3.42 -4.00 -14.17
C ILE A 19 3.36 -4.98 -12.99
N SER A 20 4.05 -4.69 -11.88
CA SER A 20 3.89 -5.47 -10.64
C SER A 20 2.44 -5.34 -10.14
N PRO A 21 1.75 -6.46 -9.84
CA PRO A 21 0.41 -6.43 -9.27
C PRO A 21 0.29 -5.55 -8.02
N ASP A 22 1.30 -5.60 -7.15
CA ASP A 22 1.35 -4.82 -5.92
C ASP A 22 1.51 -3.32 -6.20
N ALA A 23 2.46 -2.95 -7.06
CA ALA A 23 2.65 -1.56 -7.49
C ALA A 23 1.39 -1.00 -8.18
N PHE A 24 0.68 -1.81 -8.96
CA PHE A 24 -0.59 -1.42 -9.56
C PHE A 24 -1.65 -1.11 -8.49
N MET A 25 -1.77 -1.95 -7.45
CA MET A 25 -2.69 -1.68 -6.33
C MET A 25 -2.33 -0.38 -5.62
N GLN A 26 -1.04 -0.16 -5.34
CA GLN A 26 -0.57 1.05 -4.70
C GLN A 26 -0.87 2.30 -5.53
N MET A 27 -0.68 2.26 -6.85
CA MET A 27 -1.05 3.38 -7.74
C MET A 27 -2.56 3.61 -7.81
N ALA A 28 -3.35 2.53 -7.83
CA ALA A 28 -4.82 2.64 -7.75
C ALA A 28 -5.27 3.29 -6.44
N LEU A 29 -4.63 2.94 -5.31
CA LEU A 29 -4.89 3.55 -4.01
C LEU A 29 -4.47 5.04 -3.97
N GLN A 30 -3.32 5.41 -4.54
CA GLN A 30 -2.91 6.82 -4.64
C GLN A 30 -3.94 7.65 -5.43
N LEU A 31 -4.38 7.16 -6.59
CA LEU A 31 -5.40 7.82 -7.41
C LEU A 31 -6.74 7.93 -6.67
N THR A 32 -7.18 6.84 -6.04
CA THR A 32 -8.46 6.79 -5.31
C THR A 32 -8.45 7.72 -4.12
N TYR A 33 -7.37 7.73 -3.33
CA TYR A 33 -7.21 8.61 -2.19
C TYR A 33 -7.25 10.08 -2.62
N PHE A 34 -6.52 10.46 -3.67
CA PHE A 34 -6.52 11.83 -4.15
C PHE A 34 -7.92 12.27 -4.63
N LYS A 35 -8.64 11.42 -5.38
CA LYS A 35 -10.02 11.71 -5.79
C LYS A 35 -10.96 11.88 -4.61
N ASN A 36 -10.72 11.19 -3.50
CA ASN A 36 -11.59 11.22 -2.34
C ASN A 36 -11.26 12.36 -1.37
N GLN A 37 -9.98 12.66 -1.16
CA GLN A 37 -9.49 13.60 -0.14
C GLN A 37 -8.97 14.92 -0.75
N ASN A 38 -8.87 15.01 -2.07
CA ASN A 38 -8.35 16.15 -2.83
C ASN A 38 -6.97 16.64 -2.37
N LYS A 39 -6.14 15.72 -1.87
CA LYS A 39 -4.76 15.98 -1.45
C LYS A 39 -3.92 14.71 -1.55
N PHE A 40 -2.62 14.91 -1.72
CA PHE A 40 -1.64 13.85 -1.49
C PHE A 40 -1.37 13.71 0.01
N SER A 41 -1.07 12.49 0.46
CA SER A 41 -0.77 12.24 1.87
C SER A 41 0.30 11.17 2.04
N LEU A 42 1.01 11.23 3.17
CA LEU A 42 1.94 10.18 3.53
C LEU A 42 1.21 8.84 3.56
N THR A 43 1.69 7.93 2.72
CA THR A 43 1.17 6.58 2.60
C THR A 43 2.18 5.60 3.16
N TYR A 44 1.76 4.81 4.12
CA TYR A 44 2.54 3.70 4.65
C TYR A 44 2.17 2.43 3.89
N GLU A 45 3.17 1.68 3.48
CA GLU A 45 3.03 0.28 3.07
C GLU A 45 4.02 -0.58 3.87
N ALA A 46 3.54 -1.69 4.42
CA ALA A 46 4.42 -2.64 5.09
C ALA A 46 5.22 -3.47 4.08
N SER A 47 6.55 -3.40 4.15
CA SER A 47 7.46 -4.29 3.42
C SER A 47 8.21 -5.20 4.38
N MET A 48 8.31 -6.49 4.07
CA MET A 48 8.96 -7.46 4.94
C MET A 48 10.49 -7.45 4.78
N THR A 49 11.22 -7.41 5.89
CA THR A 49 12.70 -7.43 5.89
C THR A 49 13.27 -8.81 6.23
N ARG A 50 12.59 -9.88 5.81
CA ARG A 50 12.91 -11.28 6.15
C ARG A 50 14.23 -11.81 5.57
N LEU A 51 14.95 -10.99 4.78
CA LEU A 51 16.34 -11.26 4.37
C LEU A 51 17.32 -11.15 5.55
N TYR A 52 16.93 -10.45 6.63
CA TYR A 52 17.73 -10.28 7.83
C TYR A 52 17.22 -11.19 8.95
N ARG A 53 18.14 -11.67 9.79
CA ARG A 53 17.78 -12.40 11.02
C ARG A 53 16.89 -11.51 11.88
N GLU A 54 15.76 -12.06 12.33
CA GLU A 54 14.74 -11.35 13.12
C GLU A 54 14.11 -10.13 12.42
N GLY A 55 14.32 -10.00 11.11
CA GLY A 55 13.71 -8.96 10.29
C GLY A 55 12.18 -9.02 10.35
N ARG A 56 11.57 -7.89 10.70
CA ARG A 56 10.12 -7.69 10.72
C ARG A 56 9.69 -6.91 9.49
N THR A 57 9.54 -5.60 9.61
CA THR A 57 9.05 -4.74 8.54
C THR A 57 9.82 -3.44 8.44
N GLU A 58 9.87 -2.91 7.22
CA GLU A 58 10.21 -1.54 6.87
C GLU A 58 9.00 -0.87 6.19
N THR A 59 9.01 0.45 6.05
CA THR A 59 8.00 1.25 5.37
C THR A 59 8.40 1.51 3.92
N VAL A 60 7.49 1.19 3.00
CA VAL A 60 7.51 1.75 1.65
C VAL A 60 6.59 2.97 1.64
N ARG A 61 7.12 4.10 1.18
CA ARG A 61 6.36 5.35 1.05
C ARG A 61 5.77 5.46 -0.34
N SER A 62 4.58 4.90 -0.54
CA SER A 62 3.94 4.81 -1.87
C SER A 62 3.57 6.15 -2.50
N CYS A 63 3.48 7.22 -1.70
CA CYS A 63 3.26 8.58 -2.19
C CYS A 63 4.60 9.21 -2.57
N THR A 64 4.99 9.07 -3.83
CA THR A 64 6.22 9.63 -4.42
C THR A 64 5.89 10.74 -5.41
N VAL A 65 6.92 11.43 -5.93
CA VAL A 65 6.74 12.42 -6.99
C VAL A 65 6.11 11.75 -8.23
N GLU A 66 6.64 10.59 -8.62
CA GLU A 66 6.18 9.81 -9.77
C GLU A 66 4.73 9.34 -9.60
N SER A 67 4.34 8.89 -8.39
CA SER A 67 2.93 8.55 -8.14
C SER A 67 2.03 9.79 -8.20
N CYS A 68 2.49 10.94 -7.71
CA CYS A 68 1.74 12.19 -7.81
C CYS A 68 1.56 12.63 -9.26
N ASP A 69 2.59 12.51 -10.09
CA ASP A 69 2.55 12.86 -11.50
C ASP A 69 1.60 11.95 -12.29
N PHE A 70 1.64 10.64 -12.02
CA PHE A 70 0.64 9.70 -12.54
C PHE A 70 -0.79 10.10 -12.15
N VAL A 71 -1.03 10.41 -10.87
CA VAL A 71 -2.36 10.80 -10.38
C VAL A 71 -2.85 12.08 -11.05
N ARG A 72 -1.99 13.10 -11.14
CA ARG A 72 -2.33 14.36 -11.84
C ARG A 72 -2.67 14.09 -13.30
N ALA A 73 -1.88 13.29 -13.99
CA ALA A 73 -2.13 13.01 -15.41
C ALA A 73 -3.41 12.19 -15.65
N MET A 74 -3.77 11.31 -14.72
CA MET A 74 -5.04 10.57 -14.77
C MET A 74 -6.28 11.45 -14.61
N LEU A 75 -6.15 12.60 -13.94
CA LEU A 75 -7.24 13.53 -13.66
C LEU A 75 -7.28 14.72 -14.61
N ASP A 76 -6.21 14.96 -15.39
CA ASP A 76 -6.14 16.02 -16.39
C ASP A 76 -6.76 15.55 -17.71
N GLU A 77 -7.88 16.16 -18.11
CA GLU A 77 -8.62 15.88 -19.35
C GLU A 77 -7.78 16.09 -20.62
N LYS A 78 -6.73 16.92 -20.54
CA LYS A 78 -5.85 17.23 -21.69
C LYS A 78 -4.78 16.15 -21.93
N GLN A 79 -4.62 15.19 -21.00
CA GLN A 79 -3.61 14.16 -21.13
C GLN A 79 -4.05 13.03 -22.05
N THR A 80 -3.10 12.54 -22.84
CA THR A 80 -3.30 11.41 -23.73
C THR A 80 -3.32 10.09 -22.96
N ARG A 81 -3.89 9.04 -23.56
CA ARG A 81 -3.89 7.69 -22.97
C ARG A 81 -2.46 7.15 -22.87
N GLU A 82 -1.65 7.46 -23.86
CA GLU A 82 -0.25 7.07 -23.97
C GLU A 82 0.57 7.66 -22.82
N GLU A 83 0.38 8.95 -22.51
CA GLU A 83 1.09 9.61 -21.42
C GLU A 83 0.66 9.10 -20.05
N ARG A 84 -0.64 8.90 -19.83
CA ARG A 84 -1.17 8.27 -18.61
C ARG A 84 -0.58 6.87 -18.39
N LEU A 85 -0.49 6.06 -19.44
CA LEU A 85 0.11 4.73 -19.37
C LEU A 85 1.62 4.79 -19.13
N ARG A 86 2.33 5.75 -19.73
CA ARG A 86 3.76 5.98 -19.48
C ARG A 86 4.00 6.32 -18.02
N LEU A 87 3.26 7.27 -17.47
CA LEU A 87 3.39 7.70 -16.08
C LEU A 87 3.01 6.60 -15.09
N LEU A 88 1.99 5.79 -15.40
CA LEU A 88 1.66 4.59 -14.61
C LEU A 88 2.84 3.62 -14.52
N ARG A 89 3.55 3.37 -15.63
CA ARG A 89 4.72 2.49 -15.63
C ARG A 89 5.87 3.08 -14.82
N VAL A 90 6.17 4.37 -15.03
CA VAL A 90 7.22 5.08 -14.28
C VAL A 90 6.95 5.04 -12.78
N SER A 91 5.72 5.32 -12.36
CA SER A 91 5.36 5.32 -10.94
C SER A 91 5.38 3.91 -10.34
N ALA A 92 4.95 2.89 -11.09
CA ALA A 92 5.01 1.50 -10.65
C ALA A 92 6.46 0.97 -10.55
N ASP A 93 7.33 1.35 -11.48
CA ASP A 93 8.75 0.97 -11.45
C ASP A 93 9.46 1.62 -10.26
N ARG A 94 9.14 2.90 -9.97
CA ARG A 94 9.63 3.58 -8.78
C ARG A 94 9.18 2.89 -7.50
N HIS A 95 7.91 2.53 -7.41
CA HIS A 95 7.35 1.81 -6.26
C HIS A 95 8.08 0.47 -6.06
N GLN A 96 8.26 -0.33 -7.11
CA GLN A 96 9.02 -1.57 -7.02
C GLN A 96 10.46 -1.37 -6.54
N GLN A 97 11.12 -0.30 -7.00
CA GLN A 97 12.46 0.02 -6.55
C GLN A 97 12.48 0.31 -5.05
N LEU A 98 11.56 1.13 -4.55
CA LEU A 98 11.42 1.40 -3.13
C LEU A 98 11.12 0.13 -2.31
N TYR A 99 10.28 -0.76 -2.85
CA TYR A 99 9.98 -2.03 -2.20
C TYR A 99 11.22 -2.93 -2.08
N ARG A 100 12.02 -3.04 -3.15
CA ARG A 100 13.30 -3.77 -3.11
C ARG A 100 14.29 -3.14 -2.13
N ASP A 101 14.41 -1.82 -2.14
CA ASP A 101 15.29 -1.11 -1.22
C ASP A 101 14.87 -1.33 0.24
N ALA A 102 13.56 -1.25 0.54
CA ALA A 102 13.03 -1.53 1.87
C ALA A 102 13.32 -2.98 2.33
N MET A 103 13.06 -3.97 1.46
CA MET A 103 13.36 -5.38 1.76
C MET A 103 14.85 -5.62 2.06
N CYS A 104 15.73 -4.89 1.36
CA CYS A 104 17.18 -4.95 1.49
C CYS A 104 17.73 -3.95 2.53
N GLY A 105 16.92 -3.52 3.50
CA GLY A 105 17.38 -2.71 4.64
C GLY A 105 17.86 -1.30 4.28
N LYS A 106 17.49 -0.79 3.10
CA LYS A 106 17.81 0.57 2.63
C LYS A 106 16.65 1.56 2.82
N GLY A 107 15.59 1.13 3.51
CA GLY A 107 14.53 2.03 3.94
C GLY A 107 15.00 2.98 5.03
N ILE A 108 14.29 4.10 5.17
CA ILE A 108 14.70 5.20 6.05
C ILE A 108 13.86 5.27 7.34
N ASP A 109 12.63 4.75 7.32
CA ASP A 109 11.67 4.93 8.40
C ASP A 109 12.09 4.24 9.70
N ARG A 110 12.51 2.96 9.65
CA ARG A 110 13.01 2.28 10.85
C ARG A 110 14.32 2.88 11.37
N HIS A 111 15.17 3.36 10.47
CA HIS A 111 16.41 4.04 10.86
C HIS A 111 16.12 5.34 11.60
N LEU A 112 15.27 6.21 11.05
CA LEU A 112 14.87 7.46 11.72
C LEU A 112 14.14 7.19 13.04
N PHE A 113 13.31 6.14 13.10
CA PHE A 113 12.64 5.77 14.34
C PHE A 113 13.62 5.30 15.41
N ALA A 114 14.66 4.53 15.05
CA ALA A 114 15.70 4.14 15.99
C ALA A 114 16.45 5.35 16.55
N LEU A 115 16.81 6.31 15.69
CA LEU A 115 17.44 7.57 16.14
C LEU A 115 16.53 8.39 17.04
N TYR A 116 15.24 8.46 16.72
CA TYR A 116 14.23 9.11 17.57
C TYR A 116 14.16 8.44 18.96
N VAL A 117 14.11 7.11 19.03
CA VAL A 117 14.08 6.37 20.31
C VAL A 117 15.35 6.63 21.13
N VAL A 118 16.53 6.62 20.49
CA VAL A 118 17.81 6.92 21.17
C VAL A 118 17.83 8.36 21.69
N MET A 119 17.40 9.34 20.88
CA MET A 119 17.29 10.74 21.31
C MET A 119 16.38 10.88 22.54
N ARG A 120 15.20 10.23 22.53
CA ARG A 120 14.28 10.24 23.67
C ARG A 120 14.89 9.58 24.92
N TYR A 121 15.67 8.52 24.76
CA TYR A 121 16.37 7.85 25.86
C TYR A 121 17.47 8.71 26.47
N LEU A 122 18.19 9.47 25.65
CA LEU A 122 19.24 10.40 26.08
C LEU A 122 18.68 11.74 26.59
N GLU A 123 17.36 11.93 26.57
CA GLU A 123 16.68 13.18 26.96
C GLU A 123 17.11 14.40 26.13
N GLU A 124 17.54 14.15 24.90
CA GLU A 124 17.96 15.19 23.96
C GLU A 124 16.79 15.74 23.16
N SER A 125 16.98 16.93 22.58
CA SER A 125 16.01 17.57 21.69
C SER A 125 16.56 17.73 20.28
N SER A 126 15.66 17.69 19.30
CA SER A 126 16.04 17.88 17.90
C SER A 126 14.87 18.51 17.13
N PRO A 127 15.06 19.72 16.58
CA PRO A 127 14.04 20.37 15.76
C PRO A 127 13.59 19.52 14.57
N LEU A 128 14.46 18.65 14.06
CA LEU A 128 14.10 17.72 13.00
C LEU A 128 13.10 16.67 13.49
N PHE A 129 13.40 16.02 14.62
CA PHE A 129 12.57 14.93 15.13
C PHE A 129 11.24 15.44 15.68
N ASP A 130 11.22 16.63 16.28
CA ASP A 130 9.99 17.32 16.71
C ASP A 130 9.05 17.60 15.54
N LYS A 131 9.60 17.80 14.34
CA LYS A 131 8.83 18.05 13.12
C LYS A 131 8.30 16.78 12.46
N ILE A 132 9.04 15.68 12.50
CA ILE A 132 8.73 14.47 11.69
C ILE A 132 8.11 13.33 12.50
N PHE A 133 8.15 13.36 13.84
CA PHE A 133 7.56 12.34 14.71
C PHE A 133 6.41 12.87 15.58
N PRO A 134 5.36 12.04 15.81
CA PRO A 134 5.07 10.79 15.11
C PRO A 134 4.62 11.05 13.65
N PRO A 135 5.04 10.24 12.67
CA PRO A 135 4.62 10.43 11.28
C PRO A 135 3.11 10.18 11.15
N GLN A 136 2.41 11.10 10.49
CA GLN A 136 0.97 11.00 10.27
C GLN A 136 0.68 10.33 8.92
N TYR A 137 0.59 8.99 8.95
CA TYR A 137 0.14 8.21 7.81
C TYR A 137 -1.39 8.24 7.72
N LEU A 138 -1.91 9.10 6.83
CA LEU A 138 -3.36 9.19 6.58
C LEU A 138 -3.88 8.03 5.72
N LEU A 139 -2.98 7.31 5.05
CA LEU A 139 -3.28 6.06 4.37
C LEU A 139 -2.26 5.00 4.81
N SER A 140 -2.70 3.99 5.56
CA SER A 140 -1.89 2.82 5.88
C SER A 140 -2.34 1.62 5.06
N THR A 141 -1.39 0.95 4.43
CA THR A 141 -1.64 -0.14 3.47
C THR A 141 -0.83 -1.38 3.80
N SER A 142 -1.37 -2.56 3.46
CA SER A 142 -0.62 -3.81 3.50
C SER A 142 -1.17 -4.78 2.47
N GLN A 143 -0.29 -5.35 1.66
CA GLN A 143 -0.59 -6.59 0.97
C GLN A 143 -0.54 -7.74 1.97
N THR A 144 -1.60 -8.54 2.05
CA THR A 144 -1.57 -9.81 2.78
C THR A 144 -1.21 -10.93 1.81
N PRO A 145 -0.09 -11.65 2.01
CA PRO A 145 0.28 -12.76 1.14
C PRO A 145 -0.70 -13.92 1.34
N LEU A 146 -1.08 -14.55 0.23
CA LEU A 146 -1.96 -15.71 0.24
C LEU A 146 -1.13 -16.99 0.37
N ASN A 147 -0.90 -17.44 1.60
CA ASN A 147 -0.14 -18.69 1.87
C ASN A 147 -1.03 -19.86 2.32
N GLN A 148 -2.32 -19.62 2.61
CA GLN A 148 -3.22 -20.58 3.25
C GLN A 148 -3.30 -21.93 2.49
N CYS A 149 -3.56 -21.91 1.18
CA CYS A 149 -3.84 -23.14 0.44
C CYS A 149 -2.61 -23.75 -0.26
N GLU A 150 -1.44 -23.10 -0.21
CA GLU A 150 -0.27 -23.60 -0.94
C GLU A 150 0.38 -24.76 -0.20
N VAL A 151 0.56 -24.64 1.12
CA VAL A 151 1.16 -25.68 1.97
C VAL A 151 0.10 -26.63 2.53
N GLU A 152 -1.09 -26.14 2.89
CA GLU A 152 -2.11 -26.93 3.59
C GLU A 152 -2.98 -27.77 2.65
N CYS A 153 -3.03 -27.44 1.36
CA CYS A 153 -3.85 -28.13 0.36
C CYS A 153 -3.03 -28.47 -0.90
N PRO A 154 -1.94 -29.24 -0.80
CA PRO A 154 -1.03 -29.48 -1.92
C PRO A 154 -1.67 -30.25 -3.08
N THR A 155 -2.71 -31.06 -2.80
CA THR A 155 -3.39 -31.93 -3.78
C THR A 155 -4.60 -31.28 -4.46
N VAL A 156 -5.03 -30.10 -4.01
CA VAL A 156 -6.19 -29.41 -4.57
C VAL A 156 -5.77 -28.65 -5.82
N GLU A 157 -6.50 -28.79 -6.93
CA GLU A 157 -6.20 -28.03 -8.14
C GLU A 157 -6.39 -26.53 -7.92
N MET A 158 -5.59 -25.69 -8.60
CA MET A 158 -5.60 -24.23 -8.41
C MET A 158 -7.01 -23.62 -8.58
N LYS A 159 -7.81 -24.15 -9.51
CA LYS A 159 -9.20 -23.74 -9.76
C LYS A 159 -10.11 -23.95 -8.55
N ASP A 160 -9.86 -25.00 -7.77
CA ASP A 160 -10.64 -25.35 -6.58
C ASP A 160 -10.04 -24.71 -5.33
N LYS A 161 -8.73 -24.44 -5.29
CA LYS A 161 -8.10 -23.63 -4.24
C LYS A 161 -8.75 -22.26 -4.14
N LEU A 162 -9.08 -21.62 -5.26
CA LEU A 162 -9.75 -20.30 -5.27
C LEU A 162 -11.10 -20.29 -4.54
N LYS A 163 -11.82 -21.43 -4.50
CA LYS A 163 -13.07 -21.55 -3.73
C LYS A 163 -12.85 -21.61 -2.22
N LEU A 164 -11.61 -21.90 -1.81
CA LEU A 164 -11.18 -21.99 -0.41
C LEU A 164 -10.47 -20.72 0.05
N VAL A 165 -10.14 -19.80 -0.87
CA VAL A 165 -9.49 -18.54 -0.54
C VAL A 165 -10.47 -17.62 0.16
N SER A 166 -10.17 -17.31 1.43
CA SER A 166 -10.87 -16.25 2.14
C SER A 166 -10.47 -14.88 1.60
N ALA A 167 -11.33 -13.87 1.76
CA ALA A 167 -10.97 -12.48 1.49
C ALA A 167 -9.88 -11.94 2.45
N GLY A 168 -9.47 -12.74 3.45
CA GLY A 168 -8.49 -12.47 4.49
C GLY A 168 -8.94 -11.48 5.55
N GLY A 169 -8.00 -10.68 6.06
CA GLY A 169 -8.23 -9.74 7.16
C GLY A 169 -7.72 -8.33 6.86
N GLY A 170 -8.23 -7.38 7.65
CA GLY A 170 -7.82 -5.98 7.63
C GLY A 170 -7.40 -5.47 9.00
N PHE A 171 -7.03 -4.19 9.06
CA PHE A 171 -6.63 -3.48 10.27
C PHE A 171 -7.33 -2.11 10.30
N GLY A 172 -7.44 -1.52 11.49
CA GLY A 172 -7.96 -0.15 11.67
C GLY A 172 -6.98 0.92 11.17
N PRO A 173 -7.45 2.15 10.91
CA PRO A 173 -6.56 3.25 10.53
C PRO A 173 -5.59 3.60 11.68
N VAL A 174 -4.37 4.03 11.32
CA VAL A 174 -3.33 4.43 12.30
C VAL A 174 -3.47 5.88 12.78
N THR A 175 -4.33 6.66 12.12
CA THR A 175 -4.67 8.03 12.47
C THR A 175 -6.19 8.17 12.60
N ASP A 176 -6.64 9.15 13.39
CA ASP A 176 -8.07 9.35 13.60
C ASP A 176 -8.82 9.68 12.32
N THR A 177 -8.20 10.45 11.43
CA THR A 177 -8.77 10.97 10.18
C THR A 177 -8.28 10.25 8.92
N GLY A 178 -7.65 9.08 9.09
CA GLY A 178 -7.06 8.30 8.00
C GLY A 178 -7.83 7.02 7.66
N TYR A 179 -7.23 6.25 6.74
CA TYR A 179 -7.70 4.96 6.29
C TYR A 179 -6.70 3.85 6.59
N GLY A 180 -7.22 2.67 6.95
CA GLY A 180 -6.47 1.41 6.92
C GLY A 180 -6.95 0.56 5.75
N VAL A 181 -6.04 0.13 4.88
CA VAL A 181 -6.37 -0.65 3.68
C VAL A 181 -5.51 -1.90 3.60
N SER A 182 -6.12 -3.07 3.79
CA SER A 182 -5.46 -4.35 3.50
C SER A 182 -5.97 -4.88 2.17
N TYR A 183 -5.12 -5.52 1.38
CA TYR A 183 -5.56 -6.19 0.16
C TYR A 183 -4.89 -7.54 -0.07
N ILE A 184 -5.62 -8.42 -0.73
CA ILE A 184 -5.16 -9.75 -1.14
C ILE A 184 -5.35 -9.86 -2.64
N ILE A 185 -4.31 -10.35 -3.31
CA ILE A 185 -4.33 -10.65 -4.73
C ILE A 185 -4.43 -12.18 -4.86
N ALA A 186 -5.64 -12.67 -5.10
CA ALA A 186 -5.99 -14.09 -5.09
C ALA A 186 -6.11 -14.62 -6.53
N GLY A 187 -5.36 -15.68 -6.87
CA GLY A 187 -5.42 -16.25 -8.22
C GLY A 187 -5.01 -15.26 -9.32
N GLU A 188 -5.63 -15.40 -10.49
CA GLU A 188 -5.35 -14.59 -11.68
C GLU A 188 -6.39 -13.48 -11.91
N ASP A 189 -7.56 -13.60 -11.28
CA ASP A 189 -8.80 -12.88 -11.58
C ASP A 189 -9.47 -12.25 -10.36
N GLN A 190 -8.96 -12.44 -9.15
CA GLN A 190 -9.57 -11.91 -7.93
C GLN A 190 -8.64 -11.01 -7.12
N ILE A 191 -9.20 -9.90 -6.62
CA ILE A 191 -8.56 -9.00 -5.66
C ILE A 191 -9.57 -8.70 -4.55
N SER A 192 -9.16 -8.80 -3.28
CA SER A 192 -10.00 -8.43 -2.14
C SER A 192 -9.38 -7.24 -1.41
N PHE A 193 -10.21 -6.27 -1.01
CA PHE A 193 -9.80 -5.11 -0.20
C PHE A 193 -10.61 -5.05 1.10
N HIS A 194 -9.92 -4.85 2.20
CA HIS A 194 -10.50 -4.44 3.48
C HIS A 194 -10.17 -2.98 3.72
N ILE A 195 -11.19 -2.13 3.78
CA ILE A 195 -11.05 -0.68 3.93
C ILE A 195 -11.68 -0.26 5.26
N SER A 196 -10.90 0.39 6.12
CA SER A 196 -11.34 0.85 7.42
C SER A 196 -11.08 2.35 7.60
N SER A 197 -11.97 3.00 8.35
CA SER A 197 -11.85 4.37 8.83
C SER A 197 -12.63 4.50 10.14
N LYS A 198 -12.43 5.59 10.89
CA LYS A 198 -13.20 5.85 12.11
C LYS A 198 -14.53 6.54 11.77
N LYS A 199 -15.63 6.09 12.40
CA LYS A 199 -16.94 6.75 12.26
C LYS A 199 -16.92 8.21 12.72
N SER A 200 -16.04 8.54 13.68
CA SER A 200 -15.87 9.89 14.21
C SER A 200 -15.09 10.83 13.28
N ALA A 201 -14.55 10.35 12.16
CA ALA A 201 -13.75 11.15 11.25
C ALA A 201 -14.59 11.71 10.09
N GLU A 202 -14.96 12.98 10.20
CA GLU A 202 -15.82 13.69 9.26
C GLU A 202 -15.33 13.60 7.80
N ASN A 203 -14.01 13.62 7.56
CA ASN A 203 -13.43 13.57 6.22
C ASN A 203 -13.46 12.18 5.58
N THR A 204 -13.78 11.13 6.34
CA THR A 204 -13.75 9.73 5.84
C THR A 204 -15.11 9.05 5.77
N VAL A 205 -16.13 9.71 6.31
CA VAL A 205 -17.52 9.26 6.24
C VAL A 205 -18.16 9.91 5.02
N ARG A 206 -18.56 9.11 4.02
CA ARG A 206 -19.52 9.59 3.03
C ARG A 206 -20.89 9.61 3.67
N ASN A 207 -21.52 10.78 3.74
CA ASN A 207 -22.98 10.86 3.82
C ASN A 207 -23.50 10.24 2.51
N PHE A 208 -24.01 9.01 2.60
CA PHE A 208 -24.74 8.37 1.51
C PHE A 208 -26.15 8.97 1.43
#